data_AF-A0A2X1UKZ3-F1
#
_entry.id   AF-A0A2X1UKZ3-F1
#
_cell.length_a   1.000
_cell.length_b   1.000
_cell.length_c   1.000
_cell.angle_alpha   90.00
_cell.angle_beta   90.00
_cell.angle_gamma   90.00
#
_symmetry.space_group_name_H-M   'P 1'
#
loop_
_entity.id
_entity.type
_entity.pdbx_description
1 polymer ?
#
loop_
_entity_poly.entity_id
_entity_poly.type
_entity_poly.pdbx_seq_one_letter_code
_entity_poly.pdbx_strand_id
1 'polypeptide(L)'
;MSWRLLIFTVIVLAGIATALGLQAGDYLTDRVPVQANIPNVTELDPPAEYDAQGNLLIPQPMQPLLDGTQGLAAAKPEVDWKVKQDSLATTLKNEEKSAMYAEENQRLSGVVTQGTTGGSQSFQPIRRQDTAPVNSGDQAWVASFNRAMAHCRTLGFDERPACISRIRNQYCGPNRAWGKVADCPAR
;
A
#
# COMPACT_ATOMS: atom_id res chain seq x y z
N MET A 1 16.33 61.06 -19.04
CA MET A 1 17.43 60.42 -18.29
C MET A 1 17.71 59.06 -18.91
N SER A 2 18.99 58.74 -19.15
CA SER A 2 19.42 57.73 -20.12
C SER A 2 19.20 56.28 -19.65
N TRP A 3 18.18 55.61 -20.19
CA TRP A 3 17.90 54.17 -19.97
C TRP A 3 19.11 53.27 -20.28
N ARG A 4 19.97 53.69 -21.22
CA ARG A 4 21.21 52.97 -21.54
C ARG A 4 22.17 52.93 -20.36
N LEU A 5 22.32 54.03 -19.63
CA LEU A 5 23.15 54.05 -18.42
C LEU A 5 22.60 53.08 -17.35
N LEU A 6 21.27 52.99 -17.22
CA LEU A 6 20.65 52.04 -16.32
C LEU A 6 21.02 50.60 -16.70
N ILE A 7 20.86 50.20 -17.96
CA ILE A 7 21.23 48.86 -18.41
C ILE A 7 22.72 48.57 -18.17
N PHE A 8 23.61 49.51 -18.52
CA PHE A 8 25.05 49.30 -18.33
C PHE A 8 25.40 49.11 -16.85
N THR A 9 24.82 49.89 -15.94
CA THR A 9 25.05 49.72 -14.50
C THR A 9 24.56 48.38 -13.98
N VAL A 10 23.39 47.91 -14.44
CA VAL A 10 22.83 46.61 -14.05
C VAL A 10 23.70 45.46 -14.56
N ILE A 11 24.16 45.51 -15.80
CA ILE A 11 25.02 44.46 -16.37
C ILE A 11 26.36 44.40 -15.63
N VAL A 12 26.96 45.56 -15.33
CA VAL A 12 28.23 45.61 -14.59
C VAL A 12 28.07 45.06 -13.17
N LEU A 13 27.03 45.48 -12.44
CA LEU A 13 26.77 44.97 -11.10
C LEU A 13 26.45 43.46 -11.10
N ALA A 14 25.66 42.99 -12.06
CA ALA A 14 25.35 41.57 -12.21
C ALA A 14 26.61 40.75 -12.49
N GLY A 15 27.50 41.23 -13.38
CA GLY A 15 28.76 40.55 -13.67
C GLY A 15 29.72 40.50 -12.49
N ILE A 16 29.80 41.57 -11.70
CA ILE A 16 30.62 41.58 -10.48
C ILE A 16 30.04 40.61 -9.42
N ALA A 17 28.72 40.62 -9.24
CA ALA A 17 28.04 39.75 -8.27
C ALA A 17 28.23 38.26 -8.58
N THR A 18 28.13 37.86 -9.85
CA THR A 18 28.33 36.45 -10.24
C THR A 18 29.78 36.01 -10.07
N ALA A 19 30.75 36.85 -10.45
CA ALA A 19 32.17 36.53 -10.30
C ALA A 19 32.58 36.34 -8.84
N LEU A 20 32.15 37.26 -7.96
CA LEU A 20 32.43 37.15 -6.52
C LEU A 20 31.72 35.96 -5.87
N GLY A 21 30.49 35.65 -6.31
CA GLY A 21 29.74 34.51 -5.81
C GLY A 21 30.42 33.17 -6.12
N LEU A 22 30.95 33.00 -7.33
CA LEU A 22 31.66 31.78 -7.72
C LEU A 22 32.97 31.61 -6.91
N GLN A 23 33.75 32.68 -6.78
CA GLN A 23 35.01 32.63 -6.03
C GLN A 23 34.81 32.35 -4.53
N ALA A 24 33.74 32.92 -3.94
CA ALA A 24 33.37 32.63 -2.57
C ALA A 24 32.90 31.18 -2.38
N GLY A 25 32.21 30.63 -3.38
CA GLY A 25 31.82 29.22 -3.41
C GLY A 25 33.04 28.29 -3.33
N ASP A 26 34.00 28.45 -4.24
CA ASP A 26 35.21 27.63 -4.28
C ASP A 26 36.03 27.75 -2.98
N TYR A 27 36.12 28.96 -2.42
CA TYR A 27 36.80 29.22 -1.14
C TYR A 27 36.17 28.47 0.04
N LEU A 28 34.84 28.35 0.05
CA LEU A 28 34.11 27.62 1.09
C LEU A 28 34.30 26.12 0.91
N THR A 29 34.21 25.61 -0.32
CA THR A 29 34.39 24.19 -0.64
C THR A 29 35.78 23.69 -0.26
N ASP A 30 36.83 24.49 -0.47
CA ASP A 30 38.21 24.14 -0.10
C ASP A 30 38.43 24.05 1.43
N ARG A 31 37.56 24.68 2.23
CA ARG A 31 37.63 24.65 3.70
C ARG A 31 36.64 23.72 4.37
N VAL A 32 35.83 22.98 3.61
CA VAL A 32 34.93 21.99 4.21
C VAL A 32 35.78 20.82 4.74
N PRO A 33 35.57 20.37 5.99
CA PRO A 33 36.27 19.19 6.50
C PRO A 33 35.86 17.95 5.69
N VAL A 34 36.85 17.21 5.19
CA VAL A 34 36.69 16.02 4.32
C VAL A 34 36.02 14.83 5.01
N GLN A 35 35.91 14.83 6.34
CA GLN A 35 35.17 13.84 7.10
C GLN A 35 34.42 14.53 8.23
N ALA A 36 33.13 14.24 8.34
CA ALA A 36 32.40 14.49 9.57
C ALA A 36 33.13 13.73 10.70
N ASN A 37 33.33 14.37 11.84
CA ASN A 37 33.84 13.72 13.05
C ASN A 37 32.76 12.78 13.60
N ILE A 38 32.46 11.72 12.86
CA ILE A 38 31.56 10.66 13.28
C ILE A 38 32.41 9.77 14.19
N PRO A 39 32.03 9.60 15.47
CA PRO A 39 32.74 8.66 16.34
C PRO A 39 32.76 7.29 15.65
N ASN A 40 33.89 6.60 15.73
CA ASN A 40 34.10 5.31 15.10
C ASN A 40 33.06 4.29 15.60
N VAL A 41 31.96 4.14 14.87
CA VAL A 41 30.82 3.27 15.26
C VAL A 41 31.17 1.78 15.20
N THR A 42 32.33 1.41 14.67
CA THR A 42 32.80 0.01 14.66
C THR A 42 33.13 -0.52 16.05
N GLU A 43 33.33 0.34 17.06
CA GLU A 43 33.52 -0.11 18.45
C GLU A 43 32.18 -0.47 19.13
N LEU A 44 31.05 0.05 18.63
CA LEU A 44 29.72 -0.34 19.10
C LEU A 44 29.15 -1.56 18.37
N ASP A 45 29.82 -2.03 17.31
CA ASP A 45 29.34 -3.16 16.52
C ASP A 45 29.96 -4.45 17.08
N PRO A 46 29.17 -5.33 17.73
CA PRO A 46 29.70 -6.59 18.24
C PRO A 46 30.26 -7.44 17.08
N PRO A 47 31.39 -8.13 17.28
CA PRO A 47 31.96 -8.98 16.23
C PRO A 47 30.94 -10.05 15.84
N ALA A 48 30.79 -10.30 14.53
CA ALA A 48 29.87 -11.31 14.04
C ALA A 48 30.22 -12.68 14.62
N GLU A 49 29.23 -13.36 15.19
CA GLU A 49 29.39 -14.72 15.73
C GLU A 49 29.34 -15.73 14.58
N TYR A 50 30.12 -16.82 14.68
CA TYR A 50 30.16 -17.89 13.69
C TYR A 50 29.93 -19.24 14.38
N ASP A 51 29.27 -20.16 13.69
CA ASP A 51 29.08 -21.52 14.19
C ASP A 51 30.40 -22.34 14.09
N ALA A 52 30.39 -23.57 14.62
CA ALA A 52 31.55 -24.47 14.52
C ALA A 52 31.88 -24.91 13.08
N GLN A 53 31.01 -24.58 12.12
CA GLN A 53 31.11 -24.89 10.70
C GLN A 53 31.54 -23.66 9.87
N GLY A 54 31.82 -22.53 10.53
CA GLY A 54 32.26 -21.28 9.89
C GLY A 54 31.15 -20.48 9.22
N ASN A 55 29.88 -20.81 9.43
CA ASN A 55 28.75 -20.01 8.95
C ASN A 55 28.43 -18.89 9.92
N LEU A 56 28.01 -17.75 9.38
CA LEU A 56 27.60 -16.59 10.15
C LEU A 56 26.35 -16.92 11.00
N LEU A 57 26.44 -16.75 12.31
CA LEU A 57 25.31 -16.83 13.23
C LEU A 57 24.57 -15.49 13.19
N ILE A 58 23.50 -15.43 12.41
CA ILE A 58 22.57 -14.30 12.42
C ILE A 58 21.53 -14.59 13.49
N PRO A 59 21.47 -13.83 14.60
CA PRO A 59 20.44 -14.04 15.62
C PRO A 59 19.07 -13.73 15.01
N GLN A 60 18.31 -14.77 14.68
CA GLN A 60 16.93 -14.64 14.23
C GLN A 60 15.99 -14.77 15.44
N PRO A 61 15.03 -13.86 15.61
CA PRO A 61 14.03 -13.98 16.67
C PRO A 61 13.18 -15.23 16.45
N MET A 62 12.76 -15.88 17.54
CA MET A 62 11.84 -17.01 17.46
C MET A 62 10.51 -16.55 16.86
N GLN A 63 10.08 -17.17 15.77
CA GLN A 63 8.83 -16.85 15.09
C GLN A 63 7.71 -17.78 15.58
N PRO A 64 6.46 -17.31 15.63
CA PRO A 64 5.33 -18.21 15.81
C PRO A 64 5.18 -19.09 14.56
N LEU A 65 5.27 -20.41 14.73
CA LEU A 65 5.05 -21.39 13.68
C LEU A 65 3.54 -21.65 13.49
N LEU A 66 3.21 -22.29 12.36
CA LEU A 66 1.84 -22.73 12.05
C LEU A 66 1.30 -23.72 13.09
N ASP A 67 2.19 -24.46 13.76
CA ASP A 67 1.85 -25.39 14.84
C ASP A 67 1.67 -24.69 16.21
N GLY A 68 1.78 -23.36 16.27
CA GLY A 68 1.64 -22.56 17.49
C GLY A 68 2.87 -22.56 18.41
N THR A 69 3.93 -23.29 18.05
CA THR A 69 5.22 -23.27 18.76
C THR A 69 6.05 -22.05 18.35
N GLN A 70 6.98 -21.64 19.20
CA GLN A 70 7.97 -20.62 18.86
C GLN A 70 9.23 -21.31 18.34
N GLY A 71 9.74 -20.88 17.18
CA GLY A 71 10.93 -21.47 16.60
C GLY A 71 11.35 -20.81 15.29
N LEU A 72 12.42 -21.32 14.70
CA LEU A 72 12.79 -20.99 13.32
C LEU A 72 11.86 -21.77 12.38
N ALA A 73 11.36 -21.13 11.34
CA ALA A 73 10.60 -21.83 10.31
C ALA A 73 11.47 -22.92 9.68
N ALA A 74 10.95 -24.14 9.55
CA ALA A 74 11.63 -25.20 8.82
C ALA A 74 11.90 -24.75 7.37
N ALA A 75 13.02 -25.20 6.80
CA ALA A 75 13.35 -24.93 5.41
C ALA A 75 12.18 -25.32 4.51
N LYS A 76 11.82 -24.43 3.58
CA LYS A 76 10.70 -24.65 2.65
C LYS A 76 10.92 -25.98 1.93
N PRO A 77 9.96 -26.92 1.97
CA PRO A 77 10.11 -28.18 1.25
C PRO A 77 10.25 -27.88 -0.25
N GLU A 78 11.17 -28.59 -0.90
CA GLU A 78 11.32 -28.52 -2.34
C GLU A 78 10.08 -29.13 -3.00
N VAL A 79 9.26 -28.28 -3.61
CA VAL A 79 8.05 -28.71 -4.31
C VAL A 79 8.41 -28.89 -5.78
N ASP A 80 8.32 -30.13 -6.26
CA ASP A 80 8.38 -30.43 -7.69
C ASP A 80 7.15 -29.84 -8.38
N TRP A 81 7.37 -28.73 -9.09
CA TRP A 81 6.33 -27.99 -9.81
C TRP A 81 5.95 -28.65 -11.15
N LYS A 82 6.48 -29.85 -11.46
CA LYS A 82 6.12 -30.58 -12.67
C LYS A 82 4.76 -31.27 -12.52
N VAL A 83 3.89 -31.03 -13.50
CA VAL A 83 2.60 -31.74 -13.58
C VAL A 83 2.88 -33.22 -13.87
N LYS A 84 2.59 -34.07 -12.88
CA LYS A 84 2.67 -35.54 -13.04
C LYS A 84 1.61 -35.97 -14.04
N GLN A 85 2.03 -36.69 -15.08
CA GLN A 85 1.16 -37.09 -16.20
C GLN A 85 -0.01 -37.98 -15.73
N ASP A 86 0.22 -38.77 -14.68
CA ASP A 86 -0.80 -39.61 -14.04
C ASP A 86 -1.90 -38.79 -13.34
N SER A 87 -1.61 -37.54 -12.98
CA SER A 87 -2.57 -36.64 -12.32
C SER A 87 -3.46 -35.90 -13.32
N LEU A 88 -3.13 -35.89 -14.62
CA LEU A 88 -3.89 -35.16 -15.65
C LEU A 88 -5.34 -35.66 -15.75
N ALA A 89 -5.56 -36.98 -15.69
CA ALA A 89 -6.89 -37.56 -15.75
C ALA A 89 -7.76 -37.16 -14.54
N THR A 90 -7.15 -37.03 -13.36
CA THR A 90 -7.84 -36.57 -12.15
C THR A 90 -8.13 -35.07 -12.23
N THR A 91 -7.20 -34.26 -12.77
CA THR A 91 -7.41 -32.82 -12.98
C THR A 91 -8.55 -32.55 -13.96
N LEU A 92 -8.60 -33.25 -15.10
CA LEU A 92 -9.69 -33.14 -16.07
C LEU A 92 -11.05 -33.54 -15.46
N LYS A 93 -11.09 -34.62 -14.67
CA LYS A 93 -12.32 -35.02 -13.94
C LYS A 93 -12.74 -33.99 -12.89
N ASN A 94 -11.78 -33.32 -12.25
CA ASN A 94 -12.07 -32.27 -11.29
C ASN A 94 -12.59 -31.00 -11.98
N GLU A 95 -12.06 -30.63 -13.15
CA GLU A 95 -12.56 -29.51 -13.96
C GLU A 95 -14.00 -29.74 -14.41
N GLU A 96 -14.31 -30.94 -14.92
CA GLU A 96 -15.67 -31.29 -15.36
C GLU A 96 -16.68 -31.24 -14.19
N LYS A 97 -16.29 -31.79 -13.02
CA LYS A 97 -17.11 -31.65 -11.80
C LYS A 97 -17.25 -30.21 -11.35
N SER A 98 -16.19 -29.40 -11.44
CA SER A 98 -16.20 -27.99 -11.04
C SER A 98 -17.13 -27.16 -11.92
N ALA A 99 -17.19 -27.44 -13.22
CA ALA A 99 -18.14 -26.80 -14.14
C ALA A 99 -19.59 -27.17 -13.79
N MET A 100 -19.85 -28.45 -13.52
CA MET A 100 -21.18 -28.93 -13.12
C MET A 100 -21.62 -28.32 -11.77
N TYR A 101 -20.72 -28.20 -10.79
CA TYR A 101 -21.02 -27.51 -9.52
C TYR A 101 -21.12 -25.99 -9.68
N ALA A 102 -20.45 -25.38 -10.66
CA ALA A 102 -20.60 -23.94 -10.94
C ALA A 102 -21.97 -23.62 -11.52
N GLU A 103 -22.49 -24.44 -12.43
CA GLU A 103 -23.87 -24.31 -12.94
C GLU A 103 -24.91 -24.59 -11.87
N GLU A 104 -24.71 -25.60 -11.00
CA GLU A 104 -25.62 -25.87 -9.90
C GLU A 104 -25.61 -24.74 -8.85
N ASN A 105 -24.44 -24.22 -8.46
CA ASN A 105 -24.35 -23.08 -7.52
C ASN A 105 -24.94 -21.79 -8.11
N GLN A 106 -24.88 -21.57 -9.42
CA GLN A 106 -25.58 -20.47 -10.08
C GLN A 106 -27.11 -20.64 -10.02
N ARG A 107 -27.60 -21.88 -10.09
CA ARG A 107 -29.04 -22.20 -9.97
C ARG A 107 -29.54 -22.21 -8.53
N LEU A 108 -28.69 -22.57 -7.56
CA LEU A 108 -28.98 -22.60 -6.12
C LEU A 108 -28.70 -21.27 -5.40
N SER A 109 -28.23 -20.25 -6.12
CA SER A 109 -28.06 -18.87 -5.64
C SER A 109 -29.43 -18.25 -5.32
N GLY A 110 -30.05 -18.67 -4.22
CA GLY A 110 -31.35 -18.16 -3.79
C GLY A 110 -31.83 -18.67 -2.44
N VAL A 111 -31.64 -19.95 -2.09
CA VAL A 111 -32.11 -20.47 -0.80
C VAL A 111 -31.23 -21.63 -0.33
N VAL A 112 -30.46 -21.40 0.74
CA VAL A 112 -29.88 -22.48 1.55
C VAL A 112 -30.63 -22.50 2.88
N THR A 113 -31.49 -23.50 3.07
CA THR A 113 -32.17 -23.74 4.34
C THR A 113 -31.23 -24.48 5.27
N GLN A 114 -30.42 -23.74 6.04
CA GLN A 114 -29.63 -24.33 7.12
C GLN A 114 -30.53 -24.48 8.36
N GLY A 115 -30.64 -25.72 8.84
CA GLY A 115 -31.52 -26.09 9.94
C GLY A 115 -31.21 -25.35 11.25
N THR A 116 -32.30 -25.13 12.00
CA THR A 116 -32.37 -24.78 13.44
C THR A 116 -31.66 -23.49 13.88
N THR A 117 -32.10 -22.36 13.32
CA THR A 117 -32.56 -21.15 14.06
C THR A 117 -33.12 -20.19 13.01
N GLY A 118 -34.39 -19.81 13.13
CA GLY A 118 -35.19 -19.17 12.07
C GLY A 118 -34.79 -17.73 11.72
N GLY A 119 -33.63 -17.54 11.09
CA GLY A 119 -33.21 -16.29 10.46
C GLY A 119 -32.74 -16.54 9.04
N SER A 120 -33.53 -16.10 8.04
CA SER A 120 -33.09 -16.08 6.65
C SER A 120 -32.03 -14.99 6.49
N GLN A 121 -30.77 -15.39 6.31
CA GLN A 121 -29.71 -14.46 5.92
C GLN A 121 -29.23 -14.80 4.52
N SER A 122 -29.37 -13.85 3.60
CA SER A 122 -28.86 -13.94 2.25
C SER A 122 -27.36 -13.67 2.26
N PHE A 123 -26.55 -14.72 2.12
CA PHE A 123 -25.12 -14.58 1.89
C PHE A 123 -24.87 -14.53 0.38
N GLN A 124 -24.32 -13.43 -0.12
CA GLN A 124 -23.77 -13.37 -1.48
C GLN A 124 -22.29 -13.74 -1.44
N PRO A 125 -21.80 -14.63 -2.34
CA PRO A 125 -20.37 -14.91 -2.44
C PRO A 125 -19.60 -13.64 -2.81
N ILE A 126 -18.34 -13.55 -2.37
CA ILE A 126 -17.43 -12.43 -2.69
C ILE A 126 -17.21 -12.42 -4.21
N ARG A 127 -18.05 -11.67 -4.93
CA ARG A 127 -17.77 -11.24 -6.29
C ARG A 127 -16.74 -10.12 -6.23
N ARG A 128 -15.72 -10.15 -7.11
CA ARG A 128 -15.12 -8.89 -7.54
C ARG A 128 -16.27 -8.07 -8.10
N GLN A 129 -16.56 -6.93 -7.48
CA GLN A 129 -17.56 -6.00 -8.00
C GLN A 129 -17.04 -5.49 -9.34
N ASP A 130 -17.49 -6.10 -10.41
CA ASP A 130 -17.52 -5.46 -11.72
C ASP A 130 -18.39 -4.22 -11.53
N THR A 131 -17.77 -3.05 -11.60
CA THR A 131 -18.45 -1.76 -11.53
C THR A 131 -19.42 -1.66 -12.69
N ALA A 132 -20.70 -1.95 -12.43
CA ALA A 132 -21.76 -1.56 -13.32
C ALA A 132 -21.76 -0.02 -13.42
N PRO A 133 -21.84 0.56 -14.63
CA PRO A 133 -21.94 2.01 -14.77
C PRO A 133 -23.30 2.45 -14.22
N VAL A 134 -23.29 3.02 -13.00
CA VAL A 134 -24.45 3.68 -12.43
C VAL A 134 -24.59 5.03 -13.12
N ASN A 135 -25.81 5.34 -13.58
CA ASN A 135 -26.18 6.53 -14.33
C ASN A 135 -25.42 7.80 -13.90
N SER A 136 -24.63 8.32 -14.83
CA SER A 136 -23.57 9.34 -14.66
C SER A 136 -24.05 10.77 -14.36
N GLY A 137 -25.31 10.97 -13.97
CA GLY A 137 -25.87 12.30 -13.67
C GLY A 137 -25.73 12.71 -12.20
N ASP A 138 -26.09 11.82 -11.28
CA ASP A 138 -26.19 12.13 -9.83
C ASP A 138 -24.96 11.73 -9.01
N GLN A 139 -23.90 11.22 -9.67
CA GLN A 139 -22.69 10.71 -9.03
C GLN A 139 -21.43 11.50 -9.37
N ALA A 140 -21.54 12.67 -10.00
CA ALA A 140 -20.39 13.53 -10.30
C ALA A 140 -19.57 13.90 -9.04
N TRP A 141 -20.23 13.98 -7.88
CA TRP A 141 -19.59 14.24 -6.58
C TRP A 141 -18.78 13.04 -6.03
N VAL A 142 -19.01 11.81 -6.52
CA VAL A 142 -18.35 10.61 -5.99
C VAL A 142 -16.82 10.68 -6.23
N ALA A 143 -16.40 11.25 -7.36
CA ALA A 143 -14.98 11.43 -7.66
C ALA A 143 -14.29 12.40 -6.68
N SER A 144 -14.95 13.49 -6.29
CA SER A 144 -14.40 14.45 -5.31
C SER A 144 -14.42 13.88 -3.89
N PHE A 145 -15.47 13.12 -3.54
CA PHE A 145 -15.54 12.36 -2.28
C PHE A 145 -14.39 11.34 -2.15
N ASN A 146 -14.13 10.54 -3.18
CA ASN A 146 -13.06 9.55 -3.16
C ASN A 146 -11.68 10.20 -2.98
N ARG A 147 -11.45 11.37 -3.60
CA ARG A 147 -10.21 12.14 -3.43
C ARG A 147 -10.06 12.68 -2.01
N ALA A 148 -11.14 13.20 -1.41
CA ALA A 148 -11.15 13.67 -0.03
C ALA A 148 -10.92 12.52 0.97
N MET A 149 -11.51 11.36 0.73
CA MET A 149 -11.29 10.14 1.52
C MET A 149 -9.84 9.65 1.41
N ALA A 150 -9.23 9.70 0.23
CA ALA A 150 -7.82 9.38 0.06
C ALA A 150 -6.92 10.34 0.85
N HIS A 151 -7.23 11.63 0.89
CA HIS A 151 -6.50 12.59 1.71
C HIS A 151 -6.62 12.26 3.21
N CYS A 152 -7.80 11.90 3.72
CA CYS A 152 -7.96 11.47 5.12
C CYS A 152 -7.11 10.22 5.46
N ARG A 153 -6.84 9.35 4.47
CA ARG A 153 -5.97 8.16 4.66
C ARG A 153 -4.47 8.51 4.70
N THR A 154 -4.08 9.73 4.35
CA THR A 154 -2.69 10.21 4.51
C THR A 154 -2.42 10.79 5.90
N LEU A 155 -3.48 11.14 6.64
CA LEU A 155 -3.37 11.67 8.00
C LEU A 155 -3.01 10.57 9.00
N GLY A 156 -2.45 11.03 10.13
CA GLY A 156 -2.10 10.20 11.28
C GLY A 156 -3.32 9.52 11.91
N PHE A 157 -3.07 8.55 12.78
CA PHE A 157 -4.09 7.72 13.41
C PHE A 157 -5.15 8.55 14.17
N ASP A 158 -4.73 9.62 14.86
CA ASP A 158 -5.62 10.41 15.71
C ASP A 158 -6.55 11.35 14.91
N GLU A 159 -6.09 11.86 13.76
CA GLU A 159 -6.83 12.83 12.95
C GLU A 159 -7.74 12.16 11.92
N ARG A 160 -7.39 10.94 11.51
CA ARG A 160 -8.08 10.18 10.47
C ARG A 160 -9.57 9.93 10.78
N PRO A 161 -9.99 9.48 11.97
CA PRO A 161 -11.40 9.24 12.28
C PRO A 161 -12.26 10.52 12.21
N ALA A 162 -11.71 11.64 12.67
CA ALA A 162 -12.38 12.94 12.61
C ALA A 162 -12.50 13.46 11.16
N CYS A 163 -11.46 13.27 10.34
CA CYS A 163 -11.49 13.62 8.92
C CYS A 163 -12.55 12.79 8.16
N ILE A 164 -12.55 11.46 8.35
CA ILE A 164 -13.48 10.55 7.67
C ILE A 164 -14.93 10.86 8.06
N SER A 165 -15.23 11.08 9.33
CA SER A 165 -16.59 11.39 9.79
C SER A 165 -17.10 12.71 9.22
N ARG A 166 -16.24 13.74 9.16
CA ARG A 166 -16.56 15.05 8.56
C ARG A 166 -16.89 14.92 7.07
N ILE A 167 -16.03 14.26 6.29
CA ILE A 167 -16.23 14.06 4.85
C ILE A 167 -17.49 13.23 4.59
N ARG A 168 -17.72 12.15 5.34
CA ARG A 168 -18.97 11.37 5.22
C ARG A 168 -20.21 12.22 5.48
N ASN A 169 -20.21 13.07 6.50
CA ASN A 169 -21.34 13.96 6.77
C ASN A 169 -21.54 15.01 5.66
N GLN A 170 -20.46 15.54 5.10
CA GLN A 170 -20.50 16.54 4.03
C GLN A 170 -20.99 15.98 2.69
N TYR A 171 -20.69 14.71 2.37
CA TYR A 171 -21.03 14.12 1.07
C TYR A 171 -22.17 13.11 1.15
N CYS A 172 -22.16 12.18 2.11
CA CYS A 172 -23.18 11.12 2.19
C CYS A 172 -24.55 11.67 2.64
N GLY A 173 -24.56 12.71 3.49
CA GLY A 173 -25.79 13.35 3.98
C GLY A 173 -26.57 14.07 2.88
N PRO A 174 -25.99 15.10 2.24
CA PRO A 174 -26.68 15.89 1.21
C PRO A 174 -27.10 15.06 -0.01
N ASN A 175 -26.29 14.06 -0.39
CA ASN A 175 -26.55 13.23 -1.57
C ASN A 175 -27.36 11.95 -1.27
N ARG A 176 -27.92 11.80 -0.05
CA ARG A 176 -28.72 10.63 0.39
C ARG A 176 -28.05 9.29 0.06
N ALA A 177 -26.74 9.23 0.27
CA ALA A 177 -25.88 8.13 -0.19
C ALA A 177 -25.52 7.12 0.91
N TRP A 178 -26.02 7.30 2.15
CA TRP A 178 -25.89 6.32 3.23
C TRP A 178 -26.37 4.94 2.79
N GLY A 179 -25.53 3.92 2.92
CA GLY A 179 -25.82 2.54 2.51
C GLY A 179 -25.93 2.30 1.00
N LYS A 180 -25.71 3.32 0.15
CA LYS A 180 -25.82 3.20 -1.32
C LYS A 180 -24.48 3.31 -2.04
N VAL A 181 -23.54 4.06 -1.48
CA VAL A 181 -22.22 4.31 -2.07
C VAL A 181 -21.15 3.66 -1.18
N ALA A 182 -20.13 3.07 -1.81
CA ALA A 182 -18.96 2.54 -1.11
C ALA A 182 -18.38 3.62 -0.18
N ASP A 183 -17.92 3.23 1.01
CA ASP A 183 -17.46 4.13 2.08
C ASP A 183 -18.54 4.94 2.84
N CYS A 184 -19.84 4.89 2.48
CA CYS A 184 -20.94 5.43 3.29
C CYS A 184 -21.66 4.29 4.05
N PRO A 185 -21.51 4.14 5.39
CA PRO A 185 -22.19 3.09 6.15
C PRO A 185 -23.72 3.22 6.09
N ALA A 186 -24.46 2.12 6.25
CA ALA A 186 -25.90 2.18 6.46
C ALA A 186 -26.19 2.82 7.83
N ARG A 187 -27.22 3.66 7.90
CA ARG A 187 -27.74 4.26 9.13
C ARG A 187 -29.13 3.70 9.43
#